data_AF-A0A0L6Z7F2-F1
#
_entry.id   AF-A0A0L6Z7F2-F1
#
_cell.length_a   1.000
_cell.length_b   1.000
_cell.length_c   1.000
_cell.angle_alpha   90.00
_cell.angle_beta   90.00
_cell.angle_gamma   90.00
#
_symmetry.space_group_name_H-M   'P 1'
#
loop_
_entity.id
_entity.type
_entity.pdbx_description
1 polymer ?
#
loop_
_entity_poly.entity_id
_entity_poly.type
_entity_poly.pdbx_seq_one_letter_code
_entity_poly.pdbx_strand_id
1 'polypeptide(L)'
;MYITITDGNDVYEYALEFQTIFDKEIAVRVFRYSFERAVKLADYSNAKESIKLKMPEPYIILIEEIEGVKDTIKLEMEFGKGVIFNYDIKVLKYWTYDLKKLYNENMYLLYPLQIFKLRKKMNEVSYSKKPEEIKKFEMFRLYDEMNIVIENLNSYFMNMYGKYRDFDLEVESMVKSFYDPRIEEKGIEKAKFDVAQNMLIDGESEEKIKKYTGVSDKDIAEIKKLIEARGKH
;
A
#
# COMPACT_ATOMS: atom_id res chain seq x y z
N MET A 1 15.06 7.54 3.31
CA MET A 1 15.77 6.29 2.90
C MET A 1 16.99 6.65 2.07
N TYR A 2 18.04 5.83 2.06
CA TYR A 2 19.22 6.05 1.20
C TYR A 2 19.46 4.84 0.31
N ILE A 3 19.81 5.07 -0.94
CA ILE A 3 20.29 4.03 -1.86
C ILE A 3 21.71 4.40 -2.28
N THR A 4 22.62 3.44 -2.15
CA THR A 4 23.98 3.55 -2.67
C THR A 4 24.11 2.58 -3.83
N ILE A 5 24.54 3.09 -4.98
CA ILE A 5 24.81 2.29 -6.18
C ILE A 5 26.29 2.40 -6.47
N THR A 6 26.95 1.26 -6.60
CA THR A 6 28.35 1.18 -7.00
C THR A 6 28.42 0.62 -8.41
N ASP A 7 29.05 1.37 -9.32
CA ASP A 7 29.34 0.92 -10.69
C ASP A 7 30.86 1.02 -10.90
N GLY A 8 31.54 -0.13 -10.87
CA GLY A 8 32.99 -0.18 -10.81
C GLY A 8 33.54 0.54 -9.57
N ASN A 9 34.26 1.64 -9.80
CA ASN A 9 34.81 2.49 -8.74
C ASN A 9 33.92 3.69 -8.40
N ASP A 10 32.88 3.96 -9.18
CA ASP A 10 32.00 5.09 -8.96
C ASP A 10 30.92 4.74 -7.94
N VAL A 11 30.76 5.63 -6.96
CA VAL A 11 29.74 5.50 -5.91
C VAL A 11 28.74 6.64 -6.05
N TYR A 12 27.49 6.27 -6.33
CA TYR A 12 26.34 7.16 -6.42
C TYR A 12 25.48 6.99 -5.17
N GLU A 13 25.11 8.10 -4.53
CA GLU A 13 24.23 8.08 -3.37
C GLU A 13 22.96 8.87 -3.66
N TYR A 14 21.84 8.31 -3.26
CA TYR A 14 20.51 8.87 -3.44
C TYR A 14 19.80 8.94 -2.09
N ALA A 15 19.18 10.07 -1.79
CA ALA A 15 18.29 10.25 -0.65
C ALA A 15 16.86 10.25 -1.16
N LEU A 16 16.11 9.21 -0.80
CA LEU A 16 14.72 9.03 -1.22
C LEU A 16 13.78 9.25 -0.04
N GLU A 17 12.74 10.05 -0.27
CA GLU A 17 11.67 10.29 0.71
C GLU A 17 10.31 10.10 0.04
N PHE A 18 9.46 9.28 0.66
CA PHE A 18 8.11 9.00 0.17
C PHE A 18 7.09 9.85 0.90
N GLN A 19 6.11 10.38 0.18
CA GLN A 19 4.99 11.11 0.77
C GLN A 19 3.67 10.73 0.09
N THR A 20 2.66 10.46 0.91
CA THR A 20 1.26 10.32 0.45
C THR A 20 0.54 11.67 0.49
N ILE A 21 0.92 12.55 1.40
CA ILE A 21 0.36 13.91 1.55
C ILE A 21 1.50 14.91 1.44
N PHE A 22 1.25 16.06 0.81
CA PHE A 22 2.28 17.10 0.74
C PHE A 22 2.53 17.72 2.10
N ASP A 23 3.70 17.45 2.64
CA ASP A 23 4.20 18.10 3.84
C ASP A 23 5.11 19.28 3.46
N LYS A 24 4.77 20.48 3.93
CA LYS A 24 5.55 21.71 3.66
C LYS A 24 6.99 21.63 4.17
N GLU A 25 7.28 20.78 5.15
CA GLU A 25 8.61 20.63 5.74
C GLU A 25 9.47 19.59 5.01
N ILE A 26 8.94 18.97 3.96
CA ILE A 26 9.59 17.85 3.25
C ILE A 26 10.98 18.22 2.75
N ALA A 27 11.14 19.41 2.19
CA ALA A 27 12.42 19.86 1.63
C ALA A 27 13.49 20.01 2.72
N VAL A 28 13.11 20.53 3.89
CA VAL A 28 13.99 20.69 5.05
C VAL A 28 14.40 19.33 5.60
N ARG A 29 13.46 18.38 5.69
CA ARG A 29 13.77 17.02 6.15
C ARG A 29 14.74 16.31 5.22
N VAL A 30 14.47 16.32 3.91
CA VAL A 30 15.33 15.69 2.91
C VAL A 30 16.73 16.29 2.96
N PHE A 31 16.84 17.62 3.06
CA PHE A 31 18.13 18.29 3.22
C PHE A 31 18.85 17.86 4.50
N ARG A 32 18.17 17.90 5.66
CA ARG A 32 18.76 17.53 6.96
C ARG A 32 19.33 16.11 6.93
N TYR A 33 18.53 15.16 6.48
CA TYR A 33 18.92 13.76 6.36
C TYR A 33 20.09 13.60 5.39
N SER A 34 20.03 14.25 4.23
CA SER A 34 21.12 14.23 3.25
C SER A 34 22.43 14.80 3.81
N PHE A 35 22.34 15.86 4.61
CA PHE A 35 23.50 16.48 5.26
C PHE A 35 24.07 15.58 6.35
N GLU A 36 23.25 15.01 7.22
CA GLU A 36 23.67 14.02 8.23
C GLU A 36 24.38 12.83 7.57
N ARG A 37 23.86 12.35 6.44
CA ARG A 37 24.48 11.29 5.64
C ARG A 37 25.84 11.73 5.09
N ALA A 38 25.94 12.92 4.52
CA ALA A 38 27.19 13.45 3.98
C ALA A 38 28.26 13.63 5.06
N VAL A 39 27.88 14.12 6.25
CA VAL A 39 28.77 14.27 7.40
C VAL A 39 29.29 12.90 7.87
N LYS A 40 28.42 11.89 7.91
CA LYS A 40 28.79 10.52 8.29
C LYS A 40 29.83 9.90 7.34
N LEU A 41 29.81 10.29 6.07
CA LEU A 41 30.71 9.78 5.01
C LEU A 41 31.79 10.78 4.61
N ALA A 42 31.97 11.83 5.40
CA ALA A 42 32.90 12.89 5.10
C ALA A 42 34.35 12.39 4.99
N ASP A 43 35.08 12.94 4.02
CA ASP A 43 36.52 12.69 3.90
C ASP A 43 37.29 13.69 4.76
N TYR A 44 37.92 13.18 5.82
CA TYR A 44 38.75 13.93 6.76
C TYR A 44 40.26 13.77 6.51
N SER A 45 40.68 13.12 5.42
CA SER A 45 42.09 12.86 5.13
C SER A 45 42.94 14.13 5.08
N ASN A 46 42.36 15.27 4.63
CA ASN A 46 43.00 16.59 4.63
C ASN A 46 42.28 17.61 5.54
N ALA A 47 41.77 17.18 6.70
CA ALA A 47 40.90 18.01 7.55
C ALA A 47 41.51 19.32 8.07
N LYS A 48 42.85 19.50 8.02
CA LYS A 48 43.50 20.77 8.38
C LYS A 48 43.28 21.88 7.34
N GLU A 49 43.03 21.51 6.10
CA GLU A 49 42.79 22.46 5.00
C GLU A 49 41.34 22.42 4.52
N SER A 50 40.77 21.22 4.35
CA SER A 50 39.42 21.05 3.83
C SER A 50 38.78 19.74 4.28
N ILE A 51 37.48 19.78 4.56
CA ILE A 51 36.65 18.59 4.75
C ILE A 51 35.73 18.50 3.55
N LYS A 52 35.75 17.37 2.83
CA LYS A 52 34.90 17.17 1.66
C LYS A 52 33.63 16.42 2.05
N LEU A 53 32.49 17.06 1.88
CA LEU A 53 31.16 16.46 2.01
C LEU A 53 30.60 16.17 0.61
N LYS A 54 30.21 14.93 0.36
CA LYS A 54 29.45 14.55 -0.84
C LYS A 54 27.99 14.36 -0.42
N MET A 55 27.12 15.25 -0.86
CA MET A 55 25.68 15.13 -0.61
C MET A 55 25.10 14.04 -1.52
N PRO A 56 24.16 13.21 -1.03
CA PRO A 56 23.39 12.33 -1.90
C PRO A 56 22.47 13.15 -2.81
N GLU A 57 22.13 12.61 -3.99
CA GLU A 57 21.11 13.18 -4.86
C GLU A 57 19.72 13.03 -4.23
N PRO A 58 18.99 14.13 -3.98
CA PRO A 58 17.70 14.07 -3.31
C PRO A 58 16.53 13.84 -4.28
N TYR A 59 15.64 12.92 -3.91
CA TYR A 59 14.38 12.68 -4.59
C TYR A 59 13.22 12.57 -3.58
N ILE A 60 12.10 13.19 -3.94
CA ILE A 60 10.82 13.00 -3.28
C ILE A 60 9.94 12.19 -4.22
N ILE A 61 9.40 11.07 -3.73
CA ILE A 61 8.41 10.26 -4.45
C ILE A 61 7.04 10.58 -3.84
N LEU A 62 6.22 11.27 -4.61
CA LEU A 62 4.86 11.61 -4.21
C LEU A 62 3.88 10.57 -4.75
N ILE A 63 3.26 9.83 -3.83
CA ILE A 63 2.42 8.67 -4.17
C ILE A 63 1.06 9.09 -4.69
N GLU A 64 0.45 10.10 -4.06
CA GLU A 64 -0.86 10.64 -4.44
C GLU A 64 -0.74 11.96 -5.18
N GLU A 65 -1.75 12.25 -6.00
CA GLU A 65 -1.84 13.50 -6.74
C GLU A 65 -1.98 14.70 -5.81
N ILE A 66 -1.10 15.68 -6.03
CA ILE A 66 -1.09 16.96 -5.34
C ILE A 66 -1.02 18.04 -6.42
N GLU A 67 -2.02 18.91 -6.45
CA GLU A 67 -2.10 20.02 -7.41
C GLU A 67 -0.94 21.00 -7.24
N GLY A 68 -0.47 21.55 -8.36
CA GLY A 68 0.53 22.63 -8.37
C GLY A 68 1.96 22.21 -8.07
N VAL A 69 2.24 20.91 -7.83
CA VAL A 69 3.60 20.44 -7.56
C VAL A 69 4.44 20.38 -8.85
N LYS A 70 5.57 21.07 -8.83
CA LYS A 70 6.59 21.04 -9.89
C LYS A 70 7.43 19.77 -9.82
N ASP A 71 8.16 19.48 -10.89
CA ASP A 71 9.09 18.33 -10.94
C ASP A 71 10.37 18.56 -10.11
N THR A 72 10.52 19.76 -9.54
CA THR A 72 11.61 20.10 -8.62
C THR A 72 11.11 21.04 -7.54
N ILE A 73 11.47 20.76 -6.29
CA ILE A 73 11.27 21.64 -5.14
C ILE A 73 12.62 22.26 -4.79
N LYS A 74 12.66 23.58 -4.61
CA LYS A 74 13.88 24.30 -4.26
C LYS A 74 13.84 24.67 -2.79
N LEU A 75 14.86 24.25 -2.04
CA LEU A 75 15.14 24.80 -0.72
C LEU A 75 16.20 25.88 -0.87
N GLU A 76 15.75 27.13 -0.74
CA GLU A 76 16.60 28.31 -0.78
C GLU A 76 17.16 28.60 0.62
N MET A 77 18.47 28.75 0.73
CA MET A 77 19.18 29.04 1.98
C MET A 77 20.09 30.25 1.79
N GLU A 78 19.89 31.28 2.61
CA GLU A 78 20.73 32.47 2.60
C GLU A 78 21.83 32.35 3.67
N PHE A 79 23.06 32.59 3.26
CA PHE A 79 24.25 32.58 4.11
C PHE A 79 24.90 33.95 4.17
N GLY A 80 25.23 34.41 5.37
CA GLY A 80 25.99 35.65 5.59
C GLY A 80 25.33 36.88 4.94
N LYS A 81 26.10 37.63 4.14
CA LYS A 81 25.65 38.86 3.47
C LYS A 81 24.95 38.56 2.13
N GLY A 82 23.88 37.77 2.13
CA GLY A 82 23.07 37.55 0.93
C GLY A 82 23.55 36.46 -0.03
N VAL A 83 24.43 35.55 0.40
CA VAL A 83 24.83 34.42 -0.46
C VAL A 83 23.70 33.39 -0.45
N ILE A 84 22.99 33.29 -1.57
CA ILE A 84 21.89 32.33 -1.70
C ILE A 84 22.40 31.02 -2.29
N PHE A 85 22.09 29.92 -1.60
CA PHE A 85 22.31 28.56 -2.08
C PHE A 85 20.95 27.89 -2.31
N ASN A 86 20.78 27.31 -3.50
CA ASN A 86 19.58 26.57 -3.85
C ASN A 86 19.87 25.08 -3.83
N TYR A 87 19.16 24.36 -2.96
CA TYR A 87 19.17 22.91 -2.93
C TYR A 87 17.96 22.37 -3.69
N ASP A 88 18.20 21.89 -4.90
CA ASP A 88 17.17 21.38 -5.82
C ASP A 88 16.86 19.91 -5.50
N ILE A 89 15.59 19.61 -5.23
CA ILE A 89 15.08 18.28 -4.89
C ILE A 89 14.18 17.79 -6.01
N LYS A 90 14.55 16.67 -6.64
CA LYS A 90 13.79 16.09 -7.76
C LYS A 90 12.49 15.49 -7.23
N VAL A 91 11.39 15.69 -7.95
CA VAL A 91 10.08 15.14 -7.57
C VAL A 91 9.62 14.12 -8.59
N LEU A 92 9.36 12.90 -8.13
CA LEU A 92 8.74 11.85 -8.90
C LEU A 92 7.25 11.78 -8.57
N LYS A 93 6.42 12.12 -9.57
CA LYS A 93 4.96 12.10 -9.49
C LYS A 93 4.42 10.70 -9.70
N TYR A 94 4.50 9.86 -8.67
CA TYR A 94 4.21 8.42 -8.77
C TYR A 94 2.75 8.14 -9.13
N TRP A 95 1.82 9.04 -8.81
CA TRP A 95 0.42 8.93 -9.23
C TRP A 95 0.25 8.81 -10.75
N THR A 96 1.20 9.32 -11.55
CA THR A 96 1.21 9.23 -13.02
C THR A 96 1.66 7.87 -13.58
N TYR A 97 2.04 6.92 -12.71
CA TYR A 97 2.57 5.62 -13.12
C TYR A 97 1.57 4.49 -12.91
N ASP A 98 1.25 3.74 -13.96
CA ASP A 98 0.60 2.44 -13.86
C ASP A 98 1.64 1.30 -13.87
N LEU A 99 1.19 0.06 -13.67
CA LEU A 99 2.08 -1.12 -13.68
C LEU A 99 2.86 -1.26 -15.00
N LYS A 100 2.23 -0.93 -16.13
CA LYS A 100 2.86 -1.04 -17.45
C LYS A 100 4.00 -0.04 -17.62
N LYS A 101 3.79 1.21 -17.20
CA LYS A 101 4.82 2.25 -17.22
C LYS A 101 5.98 1.90 -16.30
N LEU A 102 5.68 1.43 -15.08
CA LEU A 102 6.72 0.98 -14.15
C LEU A 102 7.54 -0.19 -14.73
N TYR A 103 6.89 -1.13 -15.42
CA TYR A 103 7.56 -2.22 -16.13
C TYR A 103 8.54 -1.68 -17.17
N ASN A 104 8.03 -0.86 -18.09
CA ASN A 104 8.79 -0.34 -19.22
C ASN A 104 9.99 0.52 -18.80
N GLU A 105 9.86 1.22 -17.66
CA GLU A 105 10.91 2.06 -17.11
C GLU A 105 11.81 1.33 -16.09
N ASN A 106 11.67 0.00 -15.95
CA ASN A 106 12.42 -0.84 -15.01
C ASN A 106 12.31 -0.42 -13.54
N MET A 107 11.19 0.19 -13.15
CA MET A 107 10.93 0.71 -11.81
C MET A 107 10.19 -0.30 -10.91
N TYR A 108 10.57 -1.56 -11.01
CA TYR A 108 9.85 -2.67 -10.39
C TYR A 108 9.75 -2.58 -8.86
N LEU A 109 10.78 -2.01 -8.22
CA LEU A 109 10.80 -1.78 -6.76
C LEU A 109 9.68 -0.85 -6.27
N LEU A 110 9.07 -0.09 -7.17
CA LEU A 110 7.95 0.79 -6.82
C LEU A 110 6.59 0.12 -6.97
N TYR A 111 6.49 -1.06 -7.59
CA TYR A 111 5.22 -1.76 -7.75
C TYR A 111 4.40 -1.87 -6.45
N PRO A 112 5.00 -2.14 -5.26
CA PRO A 112 4.23 -2.27 -4.02
C PRO A 112 3.40 -1.02 -3.71
N LEU A 113 3.84 0.15 -4.16
CA LEU A 113 3.17 1.42 -3.91
C LEU A 113 1.88 1.58 -4.72
N GLN A 114 1.59 0.72 -5.70
CA GLN A 114 0.28 0.74 -6.39
C GLN A 114 -0.89 0.42 -5.43
N ILE A 115 -0.61 -0.28 -4.31
CA ILE A 115 -1.59 -0.59 -3.27
C ILE A 115 -2.26 0.69 -2.70
N PHE A 116 -1.51 1.80 -2.62
CA PHE A 116 -2.03 3.06 -2.09
C PHE A 116 -3.12 3.65 -2.99
N LYS A 117 -3.02 3.48 -4.32
CA LYS A 117 -4.05 3.94 -5.26
C LYS A 117 -5.34 3.14 -5.09
N LEU A 118 -5.23 1.83 -4.90
CA LEU A 118 -6.38 0.96 -4.66
C LEU A 118 -7.05 1.30 -3.33
N ARG A 119 -6.25 1.47 -2.25
CA ARG A 119 -6.75 1.92 -0.95
C ARG A 119 -7.56 3.21 -1.05
N LYS A 120 -7.08 4.20 -1.81
CA LYS A 120 -7.79 5.46 -2.02
C LYS A 120 -9.15 5.25 -2.67
N LYS A 121 -9.21 4.48 -3.77
CA LYS A 121 -10.48 4.13 -4.44
C LYS A 121 -11.43 3.40 -3.49
N MET A 122 -10.94 2.46 -2.69
CA MET A 122 -11.75 1.72 -1.72
C MET A 122 -12.35 2.66 -0.67
N ASN A 123 -11.56 3.61 -0.16
CA ASN A 123 -12.05 4.63 0.76
C ASN A 123 -13.15 5.50 0.11
N GLU A 124 -12.94 5.94 -1.14
CA GLU A 124 -13.94 6.72 -1.89
C GLU A 124 -15.26 5.96 -2.05
N VAL A 125 -15.21 4.65 -2.37
CA VAL A 125 -16.40 3.79 -2.43
C VAL A 125 -17.09 3.69 -1.08
N SER A 126 -16.32 3.45 -0.01
CA SER A 126 -16.83 3.31 1.36
C SER A 126 -17.61 4.54 1.82
N TYR A 127 -17.04 5.73 1.61
CA TYR A 127 -17.65 7.02 1.98
C TYR A 127 -18.68 7.54 0.98
N SER A 128 -18.85 6.90 -0.18
CA SER A 128 -19.82 7.34 -1.18
C SER A 128 -21.27 7.24 -0.68
N LYS A 129 -22.18 7.99 -1.30
CA LYS A 129 -23.63 7.91 -1.02
C LYS A 129 -24.35 6.83 -1.83
N LYS A 130 -23.61 5.93 -2.49
CA LYS A 130 -24.18 4.87 -3.34
C LYS A 130 -24.95 3.84 -2.51
N PRO A 131 -25.94 3.14 -3.09
CA PRO A 131 -26.57 1.97 -2.47
C PRO A 131 -25.55 0.93 -2.02
N GLU A 132 -25.84 0.24 -0.91
CA GLU A 132 -24.92 -0.72 -0.29
C GLU A 132 -24.59 -1.90 -1.21
N GLU A 133 -25.53 -2.38 -2.03
CA GLU A 133 -25.22 -3.45 -3.00
C GLU A 133 -24.20 -3.00 -4.05
N ILE A 134 -24.29 -1.75 -4.49
CA ILE A 134 -23.35 -1.17 -5.47
C ILE A 134 -21.97 -1.01 -4.83
N LYS A 135 -21.92 -0.53 -3.57
CA LYS A 135 -20.66 -0.43 -2.83
C LYS A 135 -19.98 -1.78 -2.69
N LYS A 136 -20.72 -2.83 -2.31
CA LYS A 136 -20.20 -4.20 -2.19
C LYS A 136 -19.63 -4.70 -3.52
N PHE A 137 -20.34 -4.49 -4.62
CA PHE A 137 -19.86 -4.88 -5.94
C PHE A 137 -18.58 -4.14 -6.36
N GLU A 138 -18.54 -2.81 -6.18
CA GLU A 138 -17.35 -2.01 -6.49
C GLU A 138 -16.17 -2.38 -5.60
N MET A 139 -16.41 -2.64 -4.31
CA MET A 139 -15.39 -3.07 -3.37
C MET A 139 -14.81 -4.43 -3.76
N PHE A 140 -15.68 -5.40 -4.11
CA PHE A 140 -15.26 -6.72 -4.58
C PHE A 140 -14.32 -6.62 -5.80
N ARG A 141 -14.67 -5.77 -6.78
CA ARG A 141 -13.80 -5.56 -7.95
C ARG A 141 -12.44 -4.96 -7.57
N LEU A 142 -12.42 -4.00 -6.65
CA LEU A 142 -11.17 -3.40 -6.17
C LEU A 142 -10.31 -4.40 -5.39
N TYR A 143 -10.93 -5.34 -4.67
CA TYR A 143 -10.23 -6.45 -4.03
C TYR A 143 -9.58 -7.39 -5.05
N ASP A 144 -10.27 -7.74 -6.14
CA ASP A 144 -9.68 -8.55 -7.21
C ASP A 144 -8.50 -7.83 -7.87
N GLU A 145 -8.63 -6.53 -8.15
CA GLU A 145 -7.51 -5.70 -8.65
C GLU A 145 -6.33 -5.72 -7.66
N MET A 146 -6.60 -5.66 -6.35
CA MET A 146 -5.59 -5.72 -5.31
C MET A 146 -4.87 -7.06 -5.26
N ASN A 147 -5.61 -8.16 -5.33
CA ASN A 147 -5.05 -9.51 -5.37
C ASN A 147 -4.14 -9.68 -6.59
N ILE A 148 -4.55 -9.21 -7.77
CA ILE A 148 -3.72 -9.25 -8.99
C ILE A 148 -2.42 -8.45 -8.79
N VAL A 149 -2.48 -7.26 -8.18
CA VAL A 149 -1.27 -6.47 -7.88
C VAL A 149 -0.35 -7.25 -6.93
N ILE A 150 -0.89 -7.85 -5.88
CA ILE A 150 -0.14 -8.65 -4.89
C ILE A 150 0.46 -9.91 -5.51
N GLU A 151 -0.28 -10.64 -6.34
CA GLU A 151 0.21 -11.83 -7.03
C GLU A 151 1.34 -11.50 -8.01
N ASN A 152 1.21 -10.39 -8.74
CA ASN A 152 2.27 -9.90 -9.63
C ASN A 152 3.51 -9.47 -8.85
N LEU A 153 3.32 -8.83 -7.69
CA LEU A 153 4.41 -8.50 -6.76
C LEU A 153 5.10 -9.74 -6.25
N ASN A 154 4.34 -10.70 -5.73
CA ASN A 154 4.86 -11.96 -5.22
C ASN A 154 5.60 -12.72 -6.33
N SER A 155 5.05 -12.79 -7.52
CA SER A 155 5.71 -13.41 -8.67
C SER A 155 7.02 -12.71 -9.03
N TYR A 156 7.04 -11.37 -9.04
CA TYR A 156 8.26 -10.58 -9.26
C TYR A 156 9.31 -10.84 -8.17
N PHE A 157 8.93 -10.77 -6.89
CA PHE A 157 9.84 -10.99 -5.76
C PHE A 157 10.34 -12.43 -5.69
N MET A 158 9.49 -13.42 -5.96
CA MET A 158 9.89 -14.83 -6.00
C MET A 158 10.89 -15.09 -7.14
N ASN A 159 10.67 -14.49 -8.31
CA ASN A 159 11.61 -14.59 -9.43
C ASN A 159 12.93 -13.83 -9.17
N MET A 160 12.89 -12.69 -8.47
CA MET A 160 14.07 -11.86 -8.21
C MET A 160 14.89 -12.32 -6.99
N TYR A 161 14.24 -12.81 -5.93
CA TYR A 161 14.88 -13.07 -4.64
C TYR A 161 14.87 -14.52 -4.19
N GLY A 162 14.11 -15.43 -4.83
CA GLY A 162 14.21 -16.89 -4.72
C GLY A 162 14.03 -17.55 -3.34
N LYS A 163 14.24 -16.87 -2.20
CA LYS A 163 14.19 -17.41 -0.83
C LYS A 163 14.21 -16.28 0.23
N TYR A 164 13.10 -15.58 0.49
CA TYR A 164 12.99 -14.85 1.76
C TYR A 164 11.56 -14.93 2.32
N ARG A 165 11.45 -15.54 3.51
CA ARG A 165 10.21 -15.70 4.31
C ARG A 165 9.82 -14.44 5.11
N ASP A 166 10.71 -13.46 5.20
CA ASP A 166 10.52 -12.30 6.10
C ASP A 166 9.69 -11.17 5.47
N PHE A 167 9.61 -11.09 4.14
CA PHE A 167 8.78 -10.10 3.42
C PHE A 167 7.27 -10.43 3.51
N ASP A 168 6.95 -11.72 3.58
CA ASP A 168 5.57 -12.21 3.70
C ASP A 168 4.88 -11.67 4.95
N LEU A 169 5.60 -11.56 6.08
CA LEU A 169 5.05 -11.11 7.35
C LEU A 169 4.68 -9.62 7.37
N GLU A 170 5.41 -8.78 6.65
CA GLU A 170 5.15 -7.33 6.62
C GLU A 170 3.99 -6.99 5.68
N VAL A 171 3.92 -7.66 4.52
CA VAL A 171 2.77 -7.58 3.60
C VAL A 171 1.53 -8.20 4.25
N GLU A 172 1.65 -9.35 4.91
CA GLU A 172 0.55 -9.99 5.63
C GLU A 172 0.08 -9.16 6.83
N SER A 173 1.00 -8.57 7.60
CA SER A 173 0.68 -7.63 8.69
C SER A 173 -0.07 -6.40 8.17
N MET A 174 0.37 -5.85 7.04
CA MET A 174 -0.30 -4.76 6.37
C MET A 174 -1.73 -5.19 5.97
N VAL A 175 -1.92 -6.35 5.34
CA VAL A 175 -3.25 -6.89 4.97
C VAL A 175 -4.13 -7.16 6.20
N LYS A 176 -3.59 -7.77 7.27
CA LYS A 176 -4.30 -8.04 8.53
C LYS A 176 -4.75 -6.77 9.26
N SER A 177 -3.97 -5.69 9.15
CA SER A 177 -4.36 -4.39 9.71
C SER A 177 -5.57 -3.77 9.00
N PHE A 178 -5.79 -4.13 7.73
CA PHE A 178 -6.93 -3.68 6.92
C PHE A 178 -8.13 -4.64 7.00
N TYR A 179 -7.90 -5.93 7.25
CA TYR A 179 -8.92 -6.98 7.17
C TYR A 179 -8.55 -8.26 7.92
N ASP A 180 -9.46 -8.80 8.74
CA ASP A 180 -9.30 -10.12 9.39
C ASP A 180 -10.18 -11.16 8.67
N PRO A 181 -9.60 -12.13 7.93
CA PRO A 181 -10.34 -13.16 7.18
C PRO A 181 -11.36 -13.94 8.03
N ARG A 182 -11.14 -14.01 9.35
CA ARG A 182 -12.05 -14.69 10.28
C ARG A 182 -13.37 -13.92 10.48
N ILE A 183 -13.39 -12.62 10.20
CA ILE A 183 -14.61 -11.80 10.27
C ILE A 183 -15.47 -12.04 9.03
N GLU A 184 -14.87 -12.25 7.86
CA GLU A 184 -15.58 -12.60 6.64
C GLU A 184 -16.05 -14.05 6.62
N GLU A 185 -15.24 -15.02 7.07
CA GLU A 185 -15.71 -16.39 7.22
C GLU A 185 -16.94 -16.45 8.13
N LYS A 186 -16.90 -15.76 9.28
CA LYS A 186 -18.07 -15.63 10.16
C LYS A 186 -19.24 -14.89 9.52
N GLY A 187 -18.97 -13.87 8.69
CA GLY A 187 -19.99 -13.11 7.98
C GLY A 187 -20.68 -13.93 6.88
N ILE A 188 -19.91 -14.70 6.12
CA ILE A 188 -20.39 -15.59 5.05
C ILE A 188 -21.11 -16.80 5.65
N GLU A 189 -20.58 -17.42 6.71
CA GLU A 189 -21.28 -18.49 7.43
C GLU A 189 -22.61 -18.00 7.98
N LYS A 190 -22.62 -16.83 8.63
CA LYS A 190 -23.85 -16.23 9.15
C LYS A 190 -24.87 -15.94 8.04
N ALA A 191 -24.42 -15.39 6.91
CA ALA A 191 -25.30 -15.12 5.77
C ALA A 191 -25.89 -16.41 5.17
N LYS A 192 -25.09 -17.47 5.04
CA LYS A 192 -25.57 -18.80 4.60
C LYS A 192 -26.59 -19.37 5.58
N PHE A 193 -26.35 -19.23 6.88
CA PHE A 193 -27.27 -19.63 7.95
C PHE A 193 -28.59 -18.85 7.90
N ASP A 194 -28.54 -17.53 7.77
CA ASP A 194 -29.73 -16.66 7.72
C ASP A 194 -30.61 -16.99 6.50
N VAL A 195 -30.01 -17.21 5.32
CA VAL A 195 -30.73 -17.61 4.11
C VAL A 195 -31.34 -19.01 4.26
N ALA A 196 -30.59 -19.97 4.81
CA ALA A 196 -31.09 -21.31 5.04
C ALA A 196 -32.25 -21.33 6.05
N GLN A 197 -32.19 -20.48 7.07
CA GLN A 197 -33.26 -20.32 8.06
C GLN A 197 -34.54 -19.78 7.43
N ASN A 198 -34.46 -18.74 6.59
CA ASN A 198 -35.64 -18.19 5.92
C ASN A 198 -36.27 -19.21 4.96
N MET A 199 -35.45 -19.93 4.19
CA MET A 199 -35.97 -20.99 3.30
C MET A 199 -36.65 -22.13 4.07
N LEU A 200 -36.15 -22.50 5.26
CA LEU A 200 -36.83 -23.49 6.13
C LEU A 200 -38.17 -22.97 6.65
N ILE A 201 -38.25 -21.69 7.02
CA ILE A 201 -39.50 -21.05 7.47
C ILE A 201 -40.53 -21.00 6.34
N ASP A 202 -40.08 -20.75 5.11
CA ASP A 202 -40.91 -20.72 3.90
C ASP A 202 -41.33 -22.13 3.42
N GLY A 203 -40.89 -23.20 4.11
CA GLY A 203 -41.29 -24.58 3.82
C GLY A 203 -40.54 -25.23 2.65
N GLU A 204 -39.38 -24.70 2.26
CA GLU A 204 -38.56 -25.26 1.18
C GLU A 204 -37.90 -26.59 1.59
N SER A 205 -37.64 -27.46 0.61
CA SER A 205 -37.05 -28.78 0.88
C SER A 205 -35.58 -28.69 1.29
N GLU A 206 -35.15 -29.55 2.21
CA GLU A 206 -33.76 -29.58 2.69
C GLU A 206 -32.75 -29.81 1.56
N GLU A 207 -33.08 -30.62 0.55
CA GLU A 207 -32.23 -30.79 -0.63
C GLU A 207 -32.02 -29.48 -1.39
N LYS A 208 -33.08 -28.68 -1.54
CA LYS A 208 -33.02 -27.37 -2.19
C LYS A 208 -32.17 -26.41 -1.35
N ILE A 209 -32.39 -26.37 -0.05
CA ILE A 209 -31.65 -25.50 0.86
C ILE A 209 -30.14 -25.80 0.80
N LYS A 210 -29.75 -27.08 0.95
CA LYS A 210 -28.34 -27.49 0.85
C LYS A 210 -27.74 -27.14 -0.51
N LYS A 211 -28.49 -27.32 -1.59
CA LYS A 211 -28.03 -27.00 -2.95
C LYS A 211 -27.76 -25.51 -3.14
N TYR A 212 -28.59 -24.63 -2.58
CA TYR A 212 -28.51 -23.18 -2.84
C TYR A 212 -27.70 -22.41 -1.79
N THR A 213 -27.58 -22.89 -0.55
CA THR A 213 -26.82 -22.21 0.51
C THR A 213 -25.49 -22.90 0.83
N GLY A 214 -25.34 -24.18 0.45
CA GLY A 214 -24.14 -24.97 0.72
C GLY A 214 -23.96 -25.37 2.18
N VAL A 215 -25.02 -25.28 3.00
CA VAL A 215 -25.01 -25.72 4.42
C VAL A 215 -25.05 -27.25 4.52
N SER A 216 -24.53 -27.79 5.63
CA SER A 216 -24.51 -29.23 5.90
C SER A 216 -25.80 -29.73 6.57
N ASP A 217 -25.98 -31.05 6.64
CA ASP A 217 -27.09 -31.66 7.39
C ASP A 217 -27.07 -31.30 8.89
N LYS A 218 -25.86 -31.11 9.44
CA LYS A 218 -25.68 -30.69 10.83
C LYS A 218 -26.19 -29.26 11.06
N ASP A 219 -25.92 -28.36 10.11
CA ASP A 219 -26.36 -26.96 10.18
C ASP A 219 -27.89 -26.85 10.08
N ILE A 220 -28.52 -27.65 9.22
CA ILE A 220 -29.98 -27.73 9.12
C ILE A 220 -30.60 -28.21 10.43
N ALA A 221 -30.02 -29.22 11.08
CA ALA A 221 -30.50 -29.72 12.37
C ALA A 221 -30.38 -28.65 13.48
N GLU A 222 -29.34 -27.81 13.43
CA GLU A 222 -29.13 -26.71 14.37
C GLU A 222 -30.13 -25.56 14.14
N ILE A 223 -30.35 -25.16 12.89
CA ILE A 223 -31.33 -24.13 12.52
C ILE A 223 -32.75 -24.56 12.93
N LYS A 224 -33.14 -25.81 12.72
CA LYS A 224 -34.44 -26.34 13.14
C LYS A 224 -34.64 -26.24 14.65
N LYS A 225 -33.63 -26.61 15.45
CA LYS A 225 -33.67 -26.46 16.91
C LYS A 225 -33.85 -25.00 17.34
N LEU A 226 -33.22 -24.06 16.64
CA LEU A 226 -33.35 -22.63 16.90
C LEU A 226 -34.75 -22.09 16.56
N ILE A 227 -35.35 -22.56 15.46
CA ILE A 227 -36.73 -22.21 15.07
C ILE A 227 -37.72 -22.78 16.10
N GLU A 228 -37.57 -24.05 16.49
CA GLU A 228 -38.43 -24.70 17.50
C GLU A 228 -38.32 -24.05 18.89
N ALA A 229 -37.12 -23.58 19.26
CA ALA A 229 -36.91 -22.84 20.51
C ALA A 229 -37.59 -21.45 20.50
N ARG A 230 -37.71 -20.80 19.33
CA ARG A 230 -38.41 -19.51 19.18
C ARG A 230 -39.92 -19.65 19.09
N GLY A 231 -40.45 -20.81 18.68
CA GLY A 231 -41.89 -21.09 18.60
C GLY A 231 -42.55 -21.56 19.91
N LYS A 232 -41.80 -21.64 21.01
CA LYS A 232 -42.29 -22.08 22.34
C LYS A 232 -42.59 -20.93 23.33
N HIS A 233 -42.70 -19.70 22.84
CA HIS A 233 -43.12 -18.53 23.61
C HIS A 233 -44.39 -17.92 23.04
#